data_AF-A0A2S0IGM0-F1
#
_entry.id   AF-A0A2S0IGM0-F1
#
_cell.length_a   1.000
_cell.length_b   1.000
_cell.length_c   1.000
_cell.angle_alpha   90.00
_cell.angle_beta   90.00
_cell.angle_gamma   90.00
#
_symmetry.space_group_name_H-M   'P 1'
#
loop_
_entity.id
_entity.type
_entity.pdbx_description
1 polymer ?
#
loop_
_entity_poly.entity_id
_entity_poly.type
_entity_poly.pdbx_seq_one_letter_code
_entity_poly.pdbx_strand_id
1 'polypeptide(L)'
;MRKFLTGLALTLAAAAPAWAAPDAAEQAQYDSFVIAAGASNGAARACGASEPDLAQHQETARKNLTRYAEEYGFPTGGFDAAFAKGQADGKTMMEEMKRSGVDGCRGVLGGFQSERVMKYEDMKRALAEVSDGLPGEKAR
;
A
#
# COMPACT_ATOMS: atom_id res chain seq x y z
N MET A 1 -64.50 -9.21 -0.56
CA MET A 1 -63.87 -8.38 -1.59
C MET A 1 -62.51 -7.92 -1.08
N ARG A 2 -61.42 -8.37 -1.70
CA ARG A 2 -60.04 -7.94 -1.43
C ARG A 2 -59.80 -6.56 -2.02
N LYS A 3 -59.01 -5.71 -1.35
CA LYS A 3 -58.06 -4.74 -1.95
C LYS A 3 -57.34 -3.93 -0.86
N PHE A 4 -56.10 -4.29 -0.57
CA PHE A 4 -55.07 -3.34 -0.12
C PHE A 4 -53.81 -3.63 -0.93
N LEU A 5 -53.52 -2.73 -1.86
CA LEU A 5 -52.28 -2.67 -2.63
C LEU A 5 -51.28 -1.91 -1.78
N THR A 6 -50.42 -2.64 -1.07
CA THR A 6 -49.28 -2.05 -0.36
C THR A 6 -48.09 -2.08 -1.30
N GLY A 7 -47.54 -0.90 -1.58
CA GLY A 7 -46.56 -0.65 -2.63
C GLY A 7 -45.24 -1.39 -2.43
N LEU A 8 -44.69 -1.86 -3.55
CA LEU A 8 -43.28 -2.25 -3.64
C LEU A 8 -42.43 -0.98 -3.52
N ALA A 9 -41.75 -0.82 -2.39
CA ALA A 9 -40.55 0.00 -2.31
C ALA A 9 -39.39 -0.80 -2.93
N LEU A 10 -39.11 -0.58 -4.21
CA LEU A 10 -37.83 -0.96 -4.80
C LEU A 10 -36.75 -0.06 -4.19
N THR A 11 -36.05 -0.54 -3.17
CA THR A 11 -34.76 0.04 -2.81
C THR A 11 -33.78 -0.34 -3.92
N LEU A 12 -33.51 0.60 -4.82
CA LEU A 12 -32.31 0.55 -5.66
C LEU A 12 -31.10 0.61 -4.71
N ALA A 13 -30.65 -0.54 -4.25
CA ALA A 13 -29.29 -0.70 -3.80
C ALA A 13 -28.43 -0.39 -5.03
N ALA A 14 -27.82 0.79 -5.04
CA ALA A 14 -26.78 1.12 -6.00
C ALA A 14 -25.76 -0.01 -5.90
N ALA A 15 -25.68 -0.84 -6.95
CA ALA A 15 -24.62 -1.80 -7.11
C ALA A 15 -23.34 -1.00 -7.34
N ALA A 16 -22.73 -0.54 -6.25
CA ALA A 16 -21.27 -0.43 -6.23
C ALA A 16 -20.76 -1.80 -6.71
N PRO A 17 -19.82 -1.85 -7.66
CA PRO A 17 -19.20 -3.12 -8.01
C PRO A 17 -18.75 -3.73 -6.68
N ALA A 18 -19.33 -4.85 -6.28
CA ALA A 18 -18.86 -5.58 -5.12
C ALA A 18 -17.63 -6.29 -5.64
N TRP A 19 -16.46 -5.68 -5.43
CA TRP A 19 -15.18 -6.36 -5.66
C TRP A 19 -15.26 -7.63 -4.81
N ALA A 20 -15.02 -8.79 -5.43
CA ALA A 20 -14.97 -10.02 -4.67
C ALA A 20 -13.92 -9.85 -3.55
N ALA A 21 -14.14 -10.48 -2.40
CA ALA A 21 -13.12 -10.47 -1.35
C ALA A 21 -11.80 -10.95 -1.97
N PRO A 22 -10.68 -10.27 -1.68
CA PRO A 22 -9.41 -10.56 -2.31
C PRO A 22 -8.99 -12.00 -2.04
N ASP A 23 -8.41 -12.64 -3.05
CA ASP A 23 -7.83 -13.97 -2.85
C ASP A 23 -6.50 -13.91 -2.08
N ALA A 24 -5.94 -15.07 -1.76
CA ALA A 24 -4.70 -15.15 -0.99
C ALA A 24 -3.48 -14.55 -1.72
N ALA A 25 -3.48 -14.55 -3.06
CA ALA A 25 -2.41 -13.96 -3.86
C ALA A 25 -2.53 -12.44 -3.88
N GLU A 26 -3.74 -11.90 -4.03
CA GLU A 26 -4.00 -10.46 -3.94
C GLU A 26 -3.67 -9.94 -2.53
N GLN A 27 -4.01 -10.68 -1.46
CA GLN A 27 -3.60 -10.31 -0.10
C GLN A 27 -2.08 -10.31 0.07
N ALA A 28 -1.39 -11.34 -0.44
CA ALA A 28 0.07 -11.41 -0.36
C ALA A 28 0.74 -10.26 -1.13
N GLN A 29 0.14 -9.83 -2.24
CA GLN A 29 0.58 -8.66 -2.99
C GLN A 29 0.39 -7.37 -2.20
N TYR A 30 -0.78 -7.17 -1.56
CA TYR A 30 -1.00 -6.06 -0.65
C TYR A 30 0.04 -6.02 0.48
N ASP A 31 0.29 -7.16 1.14
CA ASP A 31 1.30 -7.26 2.20
C ASP A 31 2.70 -6.92 1.67
N SER A 32 3.02 -7.32 0.44
CA SER A 32 4.29 -6.96 -0.23
C SER A 32 4.43 -5.45 -0.44
N PHE A 33 3.33 -4.72 -0.73
CA PHE A 33 3.38 -3.26 -0.82
C PHE A 33 3.68 -2.61 0.53
N VAL A 34 3.11 -3.14 1.62
CA VAL A 34 3.41 -2.66 2.97
C VAL A 34 4.87 -2.92 3.34
N ILE A 35 5.39 -4.11 3.02
CA ILE A 35 6.81 -4.45 3.20
C ILE A 35 7.70 -3.52 2.38
N ALA A 36 7.37 -3.26 1.12
CA ALA A 36 8.14 -2.38 0.25
C ALA A 36 8.21 -0.94 0.78
N ALA A 37 7.08 -0.38 1.23
CA ALA A 37 7.08 0.94 1.88
C ALA A 37 7.91 0.96 3.17
N GLY A 38 7.86 -0.12 3.95
CA GLY A 38 8.74 -0.31 5.10
C GLY A 38 10.23 -0.32 4.70
N ALA A 39 10.56 -1.01 3.61
CA ALA A 39 11.93 -1.10 3.08
C ALA A 39 12.47 0.24 2.61
N SER A 40 11.69 1.04 1.87
CA SER A 40 12.06 2.42 1.52
C SER A 40 12.39 3.24 2.77
N ASN A 41 11.58 3.12 3.82
CA ASN A 41 11.81 3.82 5.10
C ASN A 41 13.10 3.35 5.81
N GLY A 42 13.29 2.04 5.93
CA GLY A 42 14.48 1.46 6.56
C GLY A 42 15.77 1.78 5.82
N ALA A 43 15.73 1.73 4.48
CA ALA A 43 16.85 2.11 3.62
C ALA A 43 17.17 3.60 3.76
N ALA A 44 16.17 4.47 3.74
CA ALA A 44 16.36 5.91 3.93
C ALA A 44 16.97 6.24 5.30
N ARG A 45 16.57 5.53 6.36
CA ARG A 45 17.18 5.63 7.69
C ARG A 45 18.66 5.27 7.65
N ALA A 46 19.03 4.17 7.00
CA ALA A 46 20.44 3.78 6.84
C ALA A 46 21.25 4.82 6.03
N CYS A 47 20.59 5.58 5.18
CA CYS A 47 21.15 6.67 4.39
C CYS A 47 21.11 8.05 5.07
N GLY A 48 20.67 8.14 6.33
CA GLY A 48 20.70 9.38 7.10
C GLY A 48 19.49 10.30 6.90
N ALA A 49 18.35 9.79 6.44
CA ALA A 49 17.09 10.53 6.50
C ALA A 49 16.75 10.92 7.95
N SER A 50 16.15 12.09 8.14
CA SER A 50 15.81 12.60 9.47
C SER A 50 14.62 11.84 10.09
N GLU A 51 14.57 11.75 11.42
CA GLU A 51 13.42 11.12 12.11
C GLU A 51 12.06 11.77 11.76
N PRO A 52 11.92 13.10 11.65
CA PRO A 52 10.68 13.71 11.17
C PRO A 52 10.27 13.24 9.78
N ASP A 53 11.23 13.09 8.86
CA ASP A 53 10.94 12.63 7.50
C ASP A 53 10.51 11.16 7.48
N LEU A 54 11.19 10.33 8.27
CA LEU A 54 10.87 8.91 8.42
C LEU A 54 9.48 8.71 9.02
N ALA A 55 9.12 9.50 10.04
CA ALA A 55 7.80 9.49 10.65
C ALA A 55 6.72 9.93 9.65
N GLN A 56 6.94 11.03 8.93
CA GLN A 56 6.02 11.50 7.90
C GLN A 56 5.81 10.45 6.80
N HIS A 57 6.87 9.79 6.36
CA HIS A 57 6.77 8.73 5.37
C HIS A 57 5.91 7.56 5.87
N GLN A 58 6.15 7.09 7.09
CA GLN A 58 5.36 6.02 7.69
C GLN A 58 3.88 6.41 7.82
N GLU A 59 3.58 7.64 8.23
CA GLU A 59 2.21 8.15 8.33
C GLU A 59 1.52 8.19 6.96
N THR A 60 2.21 8.70 5.93
CA THR A 60 1.72 8.73 4.56
C THR A 60 1.46 7.32 4.03
N ALA A 61 2.41 6.40 4.20
CA ALA A 61 2.27 5.01 3.80
C ALA A 61 1.07 4.34 4.50
N ARG A 62 0.97 4.46 5.83
CA ARG A 62 -0.17 3.94 6.60
C ARG A 62 -1.49 4.47 6.07
N LYS A 63 -1.64 5.79 5.99
CA LYS A 63 -2.88 6.43 5.55
C LYS A 63 -3.29 5.93 4.17
N ASN A 64 -2.37 5.91 3.20
CA ASN A 64 -2.70 5.57 1.84
C ASN A 64 -2.95 4.05 1.67
N LEU A 65 -2.13 3.19 2.28
CA LEU A 65 -2.28 1.73 2.18
C LEU A 65 -3.47 1.20 3.00
N THR A 66 -3.86 1.87 4.09
CA THR A 66 -5.12 1.59 4.77
C THR A 66 -6.31 1.96 3.89
N ARG A 67 -6.30 3.13 3.24
CA ARG A 67 -7.36 3.50 2.28
C ARG A 67 -7.43 2.52 1.11
N TYR A 68 -6.29 2.09 0.57
CA TYR A 68 -6.24 1.10 -0.51
C TYR A 68 -6.84 -0.24 -0.05
N ALA A 69 -6.51 -0.67 1.17
CA ALA A 69 -7.05 -1.87 1.76
C ALA A 69 -8.57 -1.82 1.96
N GLU A 70 -9.08 -0.70 2.48
CA GLU A 70 -10.52 -0.46 2.63
C GLU A 70 -11.24 -0.46 1.28
N GLU A 71 -10.66 0.16 0.25
CA GLU A 71 -11.24 0.23 -1.08
C GLU A 71 -11.37 -1.14 -1.75
N TYR A 72 -10.44 -2.06 -1.46
CA TYR A 72 -10.34 -3.37 -2.11
C TYR A 72 -10.62 -4.57 -1.20
N GLY A 73 -11.05 -4.32 0.03
CA GLY A 73 -11.44 -5.38 0.97
C GLY A 73 -10.28 -6.17 1.57
N PHE A 74 -9.06 -5.64 1.57
CA PHE A 74 -7.89 -6.28 2.19
C PHE A 74 -7.91 -6.11 3.72
N PRO A 75 -7.72 -7.19 4.50
CA PRO A 75 -7.37 -7.09 5.91
C PRO A 75 -6.09 -6.26 6.16
N THR A 76 -6.12 -5.38 7.17
CA THR A 76 -4.99 -4.49 7.53
C THR A 76 -4.30 -4.86 8.85
N GLY A 77 -4.76 -5.90 9.55
CA GLY A 77 -4.25 -6.27 10.88
C GLY A 77 -2.75 -6.61 10.92
N GLY A 78 -2.17 -6.98 9.78
CA GLY A 78 -0.73 -7.27 9.65
C GLY A 78 0.15 -6.06 9.35
N PHE A 79 -0.41 -4.86 9.16
CA PHE A 79 0.31 -3.71 8.62
C PHE A 79 1.59 -3.39 9.40
N ASP A 80 1.51 -3.26 10.73
CA ASP A 80 2.65 -2.84 11.55
C ASP A 80 3.79 -3.85 11.50
N ALA A 81 3.47 -5.13 11.53
CA ALA A 81 4.45 -6.20 11.44
C ALA A 81 5.11 -6.25 10.06
N ALA A 82 4.32 -6.14 8.98
CA ALA A 82 4.81 -6.11 7.61
C ALA A 82 5.70 -4.88 7.36
N PHE A 83 5.29 -3.70 7.83
CA PHE A 83 6.07 -2.47 7.68
C PHE A 83 7.37 -2.53 8.46
N ALA A 84 7.34 -3.00 9.72
CA ALA A 84 8.54 -3.17 10.54
C ALA A 84 9.51 -4.21 9.95
N LYS A 85 8.98 -5.30 9.37
CA LYS A 85 9.79 -6.26 8.62
C LYS A 85 10.50 -5.57 7.45
N GLY A 86 9.75 -4.80 6.64
CA GLY A 86 10.31 -4.00 5.56
C GLY A 86 11.41 -3.07 6.03
N GLN A 87 11.21 -2.34 7.14
CA GLN A 87 12.23 -1.46 7.71
C GLN A 87 13.53 -2.19 8.04
N ALA A 88 13.44 -3.39 8.62
CA ALA A 88 14.60 -4.22 8.90
C ALA A 88 15.29 -4.64 7.59
N ASP A 89 14.54 -5.17 6.62
CA ASP A 89 15.07 -5.63 5.33
C ASP A 89 15.78 -4.51 4.57
N GLY A 90 15.14 -3.34 4.43
CA GLY A 90 15.70 -2.18 3.72
C GLY A 90 16.97 -1.62 4.39
N LYS A 91 17.01 -1.63 5.72
CA LYS A 91 18.23 -1.26 6.47
C LYS A 91 19.36 -2.25 6.18
N THR A 92 19.10 -3.56 6.30
CA THR A 92 20.09 -4.61 6.06
C THR A 92 20.64 -4.54 4.63
N MET A 93 19.77 -4.32 3.64
CA MET A 93 20.16 -4.14 2.24
C MET A 93 21.16 -2.99 2.07
N MET A 94 20.91 -1.84 2.70
CA MET A 94 21.83 -0.69 2.60
C MET A 94 23.17 -0.95 3.31
N GLU A 95 23.16 -1.66 4.43
CA GLU A 95 24.37 -2.08 5.13
C GLU A 95 25.21 -3.06 4.29
N GLU A 96 24.56 -3.96 3.55
CA GLU A 96 25.20 -4.88 2.59
C GLU A 96 25.81 -4.16 1.39
N MET A 97 25.08 -3.22 0.78
CA MET A 97 25.59 -2.40 -0.31
C MET A 97 26.82 -1.62 0.12
N LYS A 98 26.76 -1.00 1.30
CA LYS A 98 27.90 -0.26 1.87
C LYS A 98 29.11 -1.15 2.10
N ARG A 99 28.93 -2.35 2.65
CA ARG A 99 30.02 -3.34 2.82
C ARG A 99 30.63 -3.78 1.49
N SER A 100 29.83 -3.80 0.43
CA SER A 100 30.24 -4.17 -0.92
C SER A 100 30.83 -2.99 -1.72
N GLY A 101 30.97 -1.80 -1.10
CA GLY A 101 31.53 -0.61 -1.75
C GLY A 101 30.57 0.12 -2.71
N VAL A 102 29.27 -0.21 -2.69
CA VAL A 102 28.25 0.43 -3.52
C VAL A 102 27.52 1.50 -2.73
N ASP A 103 27.55 2.74 -3.21
CA ASP A 103 26.73 3.83 -2.66
C ASP A 103 25.38 3.92 -3.38
N GLY A 104 24.35 3.35 -2.74
CA GLY A 104 22.96 3.44 -3.20
C GLY A 104 22.18 4.64 -2.64
N CYS A 105 22.77 5.44 -1.74
CA CYS A 105 21.99 6.36 -0.92
C CYS A 105 21.37 7.52 -1.71
N ARG A 106 22.00 7.94 -2.81
CA ARG A 106 21.40 8.96 -3.70
C ARG A 106 20.07 8.49 -4.29
N GLY A 107 20.00 7.25 -4.75
CA GLY A 107 18.79 6.68 -5.35
C GLY A 107 17.69 6.47 -4.31
N VAL A 108 18.07 5.87 -3.18
CA VAL A 108 17.15 5.60 -2.05
C VAL A 108 16.52 6.90 -1.53
N LEU A 109 17.33 7.93 -1.25
CA LEU A 109 16.82 9.19 -0.74
C LEU A 109 15.92 9.88 -1.79
N GLY A 110 16.22 9.76 -3.09
CA GLY A 110 15.36 10.29 -4.14
C GLY A 110 13.95 9.67 -4.13
N GLY A 111 13.86 8.33 -4.11
CA GLY A 111 12.58 7.61 -4.04
C GLY A 111 11.81 7.90 -2.75
N PHE A 112 12.50 7.83 -1.61
CA PHE A 112 11.94 8.13 -0.29
C PHE A 112 11.30 9.53 -0.22
N GLN A 113 11.93 10.54 -0.81
CA GLN A 113 11.38 11.90 -0.80
C GLN A 113 10.05 12.01 -1.56
N SER A 114 9.92 11.28 -2.67
CA SER A 114 8.67 11.18 -3.43
C SER A 114 7.59 10.43 -2.64
N GLU A 115 7.93 9.27 -2.08
CA GLU A 115 7.01 8.43 -1.29
C GLU A 115 6.50 9.15 -0.04
N ARG A 116 7.37 9.88 0.66
CA ARG A 116 7.05 10.60 1.91
C ARG A 116 5.85 11.54 1.78
N VAL A 117 5.69 12.18 0.63
CA VAL A 117 4.64 13.19 0.39
C VAL A 117 3.59 12.72 -0.63
N MET A 118 3.69 11.47 -1.08
CA MET A 118 2.86 10.87 -2.14
C MET A 118 1.38 10.92 -1.79
N LYS A 119 0.57 11.35 -2.76
CA LYS A 119 -0.90 11.34 -2.62
C LYS A 119 -1.44 9.96 -2.94
N TYR A 120 -2.63 9.66 -2.40
CA TYR A 120 -3.27 8.36 -2.56
C TYR A 120 -3.41 7.96 -4.03
N GLU A 121 -3.89 8.85 -4.90
CA GLU A 121 -4.11 8.51 -6.32
C GLU A 121 -2.79 8.24 -7.06
N ASP A 122 -1.70 8.91 -6.68
CA ASP A 122 -0.38 8.65 -7.26
C ASP A 122 0.17 7.30 -6.78
N MET A 123 0.00 6.97 -5.50
CA MET A 123 0.35 5.67 -4.95
C MET A 123 -0.45 4.56 -5.63
N LYS A 124 -1.78 4.70 -5.70
CA LYS A 124 -2.67 3.72 -6.32
C LYS A 124 -2.31 3.45 -7.78
N ARG A 125 -1.96 4.50 -8.55
CA ARG A 125 -1.46 4.35 -9.92
C ARG A 125 -0.13 3.59 -9.96
N ALA A 126 0.83 3.96 -9.10
CA ALA A 126 2.11 3.26 -9.03
C ALA A 126 1.94 1.77 -8.64
N LEU A 127 1.02 1.47 -7.73
CA LEU A 127 0.67 0.09 -7.36
C LEU A 127 0.13 -0.67 -8.58
N ALA A 128 -0.85 -0.10 -9.29
CA ALA A 128 -1.41 -0.71 -10.49
C ALA A 128 -0.35 -0.96 -11.58
N GLU A 129 0.63 -0.06 -11.73
CA GLU A 129 1.73 -0.21 -12.68
C GLU A 129 2.63 -1.41 -12.34
N VAL A 130 2.86 -1.69 -11.04
CA VAL A 130 3.70 -2.82 -10.62
C VAL A 130 2.93 -4.13 -10.44
N SER A 131 1.60 -4.08 -10.37
CA SER A 131 0.71 -5.24 -10.24
C SER A 131 0.00 -5.67 -11.51
N ASP A 132 0.35 -5.08 -12.66
CA ASP A 132 -0.32 -5.30 -13.95
C ASP A 132 -1.83 -4.97 -13.94
N GLY A 133 -2.24 -4.02 -13.10
CA GLY A 133 -3.62 -3.56 -12.94
C GLY A 133 -4.08 -3.44 -11.49
N LEU A 134 -5.28 -2.92 -11.29
CA LEU A 134 -5.91 -2.91 -9.97
C LEU A 134 -6.49 -4.30 -9.63
N PRO A 135 -6.67 -4.63 -8.34
CA PRO A 135 -7.27 -5.91 -7.92
C PRO A 135 -8.57 -6.20 -8.68
N GLY A 136 -8.86 -7.46 -9.02
CA GLY A 136 -10.07 -7.78 -9.80
C GLY A 136 -10.19 -7.19 -11.23
N GLU A 137 -9.27 -6.34 -11.70
CA GLU A 137 -9.14 -6.06 -13.13
C GLU A 137 -8.52 -7.28 -13.80
N LYS A 138 -9.18 -7.86 -14.80
CA LYS A 138 -8.57 -8.95 -15.57
C LYS A 138 -7.35 -8.39 -16.29
N ALA A 139 -6.17 -8.96 -16.02
CA ALA A 139 -4.98 -8.75 -16.84
C ALA A 139 -5.38 -8.93 -18.32
N ARG A 140 -5.11 -7.91 -19.14
CA ARG A 140 -5.46 -7.93 -20.56
C ARG A 140 -4.53 -8.84 -21.34
#